data_AF-A0A7Y5US06-F1
#
_entry.id   AF-A0A7Y5US06-F1
#
_cell.length_a   1.000
_cell.length_b   1.000
_cell.length_c   1.000
_cell.angle_alpha   90.00
_cell.angle_beta   90.00
_cell.angle_gamma   90.00
#
_symmetry.space_group_name_H-M   'P 1'
#
loop_
_entity.id
_entity.type
_entity.pdbx_description
1 polymer ?
#
loop_
_entity_poly.entity_id
_entity_poly.type
_entity_poly.pdbx_seq_one_letter_code
_entity_poly.pdbx_strand_id
1 'polypeptide(L)'
;MSWQKLELIEQWLDNSAGRHSQELVVEARLQLAEGRLLFSRRDIESSSAPREALRVRIESAKEGFQQILADPAASAGARNRAQVGLRGAEVLLAAPGTKTVALIKRAQWSARAPRTANLTPLKGQWSRITVHHSAESTTDPRGGSLEESSGTVRSIQKFHMDDPEHRWGDIGYHFLIDSGGRIFEGRELDWQGAHAGGSNNYQNIGICLLGDLEKRAPSEAALKSLQVLLDDLRTRFRIPADRVAPHSEYATTRCPGPALTAWLRKYK
;
A
#
# COMPACT_ATOMS: atom_id res chain seq x y z
N MET A 1 2.88 21.24 -8.34
CA MET A 1 2.00 20.33 -7.59
C MET A 1 2.86 19.18 -7.08
N SER A 2 2.62 18.65 -5.87
CA SER A 2 3.32 17.49 -5.29
C SER A 2 2.32 16.47 -4.73
N TRP A 3 2.75 15.23 -4.44
CA TRP A 3 1.89 14.22 -3.79
C TRP A 3 1.33 14.70 -2.44
N GLN A 4 2.17 15.32 -1.61
CA GLN A 4 1.76 15.94 -0.34
C GLN A 4 0.63 16.98 -0.54
N LYS A 5 0.69 17.76 -1.62
CA LYS A 5 -0.37 18.73 -1.93
C LYS A 5 -1.68 18.06 -2.35
N LEU A 6 -1.62 16.90 -3.02
CA LEU A 6 -2.82 16.13 -3.35
C LEU A 6 -3.47 15.52 -2.10
N GLU A 7 -2.66 15.05 -1.14
CA GLU A 7 -3.17 14.56 0.15
C GLU A 7 -3.88 15.65 0.93
N LEU A 8 -3.35 16.87 0.95
CA LEU A 8 -4.02 18.00 1.60
C LEU A 8 -5.38 18.30 0.95
N ILE A 9 -5.48 18.18 -0.37
CA ILE A 9 -6.75 18.35 -1.10
C ILE A 9 -7.73 17.23 -0.74
N GLU A 10 -7.27 15.98 -0.69
CA GLU A 10 -8.10 14.83 -0.32
C GLU A 10 -8.59 14.91 1.14
N GLN A 11 -7.71 15.26 2.08
CA GLN A 11 -8.08 15.49 3.48
C GLN A 11 -9.07 16.65 3.62
N TRP A 12 -8.89 17.71 2.84
CA TRP A 12 -9.84 18.82 2.80
C TRP A 12 -11.21 18.37 2.28
N LEU A 13 -11.23 17.55 1.23
CA LEU A 13 -12.47 16.96 0.67
C LEU A 13 -13.17 16.04 1.68
N ASP A 14 -12.45 15.17 2.38
CA ASP A 14 -13.01 14.27 3.42
C ASP A 14 -13.73 15.07 4.52
N ASN A 15 -13.22 16.26 4.85
CA ASN A 15 -13.75 17.12 5.90
C ASN A 15 -14.76 18.17 5.39
N SER A 16 -15.05 18.19 4.08
CA SER A 16 -15.82 19.26 3.44
C SER A 16 -17.34 19.10 3.49
N ALA A 17 -17.87 17.95 3.94
CA ALA A 17 -19.30 17.64 3.92
C ALA A 17 -20.14 18.72 4.62
N GLY A 18 -20.81 19.55 3.82
CA GLY A 18 -21.70 20.63 4.27
C GLY A 18 -21.02 21.91 4.78
N ARG A 19 -19.68 22.01 4.72
CA ARG A 19 -18.92 23.15 5.29
C ARG A 19 -18.36 24.13 4.26
N HIS A 20 -18.34 23.74 2.98
CA HIS A 20 -17.76 24.52 1.90
C HIS A 20 -18.69 24.57 0.70
N SER A 21 -18.51 25.57 -0.17
CA SER A 21 -19.31 25.70 -1.39
C SER A 21 -19.06 24.49 -2.32
N GLN A 22 -20.10 24.02 -3.00
CA GLN A 22 -19.98 22.86 -3.87
C GLN A 22 -19.03 23.12 -5.04
N GLU A 23 -18.91 24.37 -5.49
CA GLU A 23 -17.95 24.77 -6.53
C GLU A 23 -16.50 24.57 -6.08
N LEU A 24 -16.18 24.89 -4.82
CA LEU A 24 -14.85 24.64 -4.24
C LEU A 24 -14.57 23.15 -4.09
N VAL A 25 -15.59 22.37 -3.73
CA VAL A 25 -15.51 20.90 -3.67
C VAL A 25 -15.21 20.33 -5.05
N VAL A 26 -15.89 20.80 -6.09
CA VAL A 26 -15.62 20.39 -7.48
C VAL A 26 -14.21 20.75 -7.91
N GLU A 27 -13.75 21.98 -7.65
CA GLU A 27 -12.40 22.41 -8.03
C GLU A 27 -11.31 21.60 -7.32
N ALA A 28 -11.51 21.32 -6.02
CA ALA A 28 -10.61 20.47 -5.26
C ALA A 28 -10.55 19.03 -5.83
N ARG A 29 -11.71 18.41 -6.11
CA ARG A 29 -11.75 17.09 -6.77
C ARG A 29 -11.03 17.08 -8.11
N LEU A 30 -11.20 18.16 -8.88
CA LEU A 30 -10.57 18.30 -10.19
C LEU A 30 -9.06 18.40 -10.09
N GLN A 31 -8.54 19.24 -9.20
CA GLN A 31 -7.10 19.33 -8.97
C GLN A 31 -6.50 18.02 -8.43
N LEU A 32 -7.26 17.29 -7.61
CA LEU A 32 -6.87 15.96 -7.13
C LEU A 32 -6.74 14.95 -8.27
N ALA A 33 -7.77 14.84 -9.12
CA ALA A 33 -7.80 13.93 -10.25
C ALA A 33 -6.72 14.27 -11.30
N GLU A 34 -6.58 15.55 -11.67
CA GLU A 34 -5.54 16.03 -12.59
C GLU A 34 -4.14 15.76 -12.06
N GLY A 35 -3.91 16.01 -10.77
CA GLY A 35 -2.63 15.74 -10.13
C GLY A 35 -2.27 14.25 -10.14
N ARG A 36 -3.22 13.39 -9.78
CA ARG A 36 -3.03 11.92 -9.78
C ARG A 36 -2.67 11.42 -11.18
N LEU A 37 -3.37 11.90 -12.21
CA LEU A 37 -3.10 11.51 -13.60
C LEU A 37 -1.73 12.03 -14.07
N LEU A 38 -1.39 13.29 -13.78
CA LEU A 38 -0.11 13.88 -14.16
C LEU A 38 1.08 13.14 -13.55
N PHE A 39 1.03 12.83 -12.26
CA PHE A 39 2.10 12.09 -11.61
C PHE A 39 2.18 10.64 -12.08
N SER A 40 1.03 10.00 -12.35
CA SER A 40 1.03 8.66 -12.95
C SER A 40 1.72 8.64 -14.32
N ARG A 41 1.56 9.67 -15.15
CA ARG A 41 2.28 9.79 -16.43
C ARG A 41 3.79 9.91 -16.24
N ARG A 42 4.23 10.78 -15.33
CA ARG A 42 5.67 10.95 -15.02
C ARG A 42 6.28 9.66 -14.50
N ASP A 43 5.54 8.94 -13.67
CA ASP A 43 5.98 7.69 -13.10
C ASP A 43 6.04 6.55 -14.14
N ILE A 44 5.18 6.59 -15.18
CA ILE A 44 5.30 5.73 -16.35
C ILE A 44 6.56 6.06 -17.16
N GLU A 45 6.77 7.35 -17.47
CA GLU A 45 7.91 7.83 -18.27
C GLU A 45 9.25 7.49 -17.61
N SER A 46 9.32 7.63 -16.28
CA SER A 46 10.52 7.35 -15.49
C SER A 46 10.63 5.91 -15.00
N SER A 47 9.62 5.06 -15.26
CA SER A 47 9.51 3.71 -14.68
C SER A 47 9.70 3.68 -13.16
N SER A 48 9.32 4.77 -12.48
CA SER A 48 9.58 5.01 -11.05
C SER A 48 8.51 4.40 -10.15
N ALA A 49 7.32 4.14 -10.69
CA ALA A 49 6.24 3.49 -9.97
C ALA A 49 5.88 2.15 -10.63
N PRO A 50 5.56 1.15 -9.83
CA PRO A 50 5.11 -0.13 -10.36
C PRO A 50 3.74 -0.06 -11.10
N ARG A 51 3.52 -0.88 -12.14
CA ARG A 51 2.36 -0.76 -13.08
C ARG A 51 0.99 -0.83 -12.43
N GLU A 52 0.84 -1.53 -11.32
CA GLU A 52 -0.43 -1.77 -10.64
C GLU A 52 -0.74 -0.61 -9.70
N ALA A 53 0.28 -0.04 -9.05
CA ALA A 53 0.16 1.20 -8.32
C ALA A 53 -0.21 2.35 -9.27
N LEU A 54 0.41 2.37 -10.45
CA LEU A 54 0.01 3.27 -11.55
C LEU A 54 -1.45 3.03 -11.94
N ARG A 55 -1.86 1.78 -12.17
CA ARG A 55 -3.24 1.43 -12.52
C ARG A 55 -4.23 1.91 -11.45
N VAL A 56 -3.94 1.69 -10.17
CA VAL A 56 -4.76 2.15 -9.04
C VAL A 56 -4.91 3.67 -9.04
N ARG A 57 -3.80 4.41 -9.21
CA ARG A 57 -3.80 5.88 -9.25
C ARG A 57 -4.56 6.42 -10.45
N ILE A 58 -4.43 5.76 -11.60
CA ILE A 58 -5.13 6.14 -12.83
C ILE A 58 -6.63 5.84 -12.71
N GLU A 59 -7.03 4.69 -12.15
CA GLU A 59 -8.45 4.40 -11.87
C GLU A 59 -9.04 5.41 -10.87
N SER A 60 -8.29 5.77 -9.82
CA SER A 60 -8.76 6.78 -8.86
C SER A 60 -8.88 8.19 -9.49
N ALA A 61 -7.96 8.55 -10.39
CA ALA A 61 -8.09 9.78 -11.18
C ALA A 61 -9.33 9.74 -12.08
N LYS A 62 -9.55 8.60 -12.76
CA LYS A 62 -10.72 8.34 -13.61
C LYS A 62 -12.03 8.51 -12.84
N GLU A 63 -12.15 7.89 -11.68
CA GLU A 63 -13.30 8.02 -10.79
C GLU A 63 -13.53 9.48 -10.38
N GLY A 64 -12.47 10.21 -10.02
CA GLY A 64 -12.56 11.64 -9.70
C GLY A 64 -13.11 12.47 -10.87
N PHE A 65 -12.65 12.22 -12.10
CA PHE A 65 -13.19 12.87 -13.29
C PHE A 65 -14.67 12.53 -13.52
N GLN A 66 -15.06 11.27 -13.33
CA GLN A 66 -16.46 10.86 -13.46
C GLN A 66 -17.36 11.54 -12.43
N GLN A 67 -16.90 11.69 -11.18
CA GLN A 67 -17.63 12.41 -10.13
C GLN A 67 -17.85 13.87 -10.50
N ILE A 68 -16.84 14.54 -11.06
CA ILE A 68 -16.97 15.96 -11.50
C ILE A 68 -17.95 16.09 -12.66
N LEU A 69 -17.98 15.12 -13.58
CA LEU A 69 -18.93 15.13 -14.70
C LEU A 69 -20.37 14.90 -14.24
N ALA A 70 -20.55 14.10 -13.18
CA ALA A 70 -21.85 13.86 -12.56
C ALA A 70 -22.30 14.99 -11.61
N ASP A 71 -21.39 15.87 -11.19
CA ASP A 71 -21.68 16.93 -10.24
C ASP A 71 -22.46 18.09 -10.90
N PRO A 72 -23.68 18.43 -10.44
CA PRO A 72 -24.45 19.53 -10.99
C PRO A 72 -23.77 20.89 -10.78
N ALA A 73 -23.00 21.06 -9.71
CA ALA A 73 -22.28 22.29 -9.39
C ALA A 73 -21.02 22.50 -10.24
N ALA A 74 -20.62 21.52 -11.06
CA ALA A 74 -19.46 21.67 -11.92
C ALA A 74 -19.67 22.74 -12.99
N SER A 75 -18.69 23.64 -13.13
CA SER A 75 -18.68 24.62 -14.22
C SER A 75 -18.41 23.95 -15.58
N ALA A 76 -18.73 24.63 -16.68
CA ALA A 76 -18.38 24.15 -18.02
C ALA A 76 -16.86 23.92 -18.17
N GLY A 77 -16.04 24.80 -17.59
CA GLY A 77 -14.59 24.65 -17.57
C GLY A 77 -14.13 23.40 -16.80
N ALA A 78 -14.74 23.13 -15.64
CA ALA A 78 -14.43 21.95 -14.85
C ALA A 78 -14.80 20.65 -15.60
N ARG A 79 -15.98 20.62 -16.25
CA ARG A 79 -16.42 19.48 -17.07
C ARG A 79 -15.50 19.24 -18.26
N ASN A 80 -15.08 20.30 -18.96
CA ASN A 80 -14.14 20.18 -20.09
C ASN A 80 -12.81 19.57 -19.67
N ARG A 81 -12.23 20.07 -18.57
CA ARG A 81 -10.99 19.51 -18.00
C ARG A 81 -11.17 18.05 -17.57
N ALA A 82 -12.28 17.73 -16.91
CA ALA A 82 -12.59 16.37 -16.50
C ALA A 82 -12.75 15.41 -17.69
N GLN A 83 -13.38 15.83 -18.80
CA GLN A 83 -13.46 15.03 -20.03
C GLN A 83 -12.08 14.76 -20.66
N VAL A 84 -11.19 15.75 -20.66
CA VAL A 84 -9.81 15.58 -21.15
C VAL A 84 -9.04 14.62 -20.23
N GLY A 85 -9.16 14.80 -18.91
CA GLY A 85 -8.55 13.93 -17.92
C GLY A 85 -9.03 12.49 -18.00
N LEU A 86 -10.35 12.27 -18.14
CA LEU A 86 -10.98 10.97 -18.26
C LEU A 86 -10.44 10.19 -19.46
N ARG A 87 -10.42 10.80 -20.65
CA ARG A 87 -9.81 10.19 -21.86
C ARG A 87 -8.34 9.85 -21.63
N GLY A 88 -7.61 10.74 -20.96
CA GLY A 88 -6.21 10.53 -20.60
C GLY A 88 -6.00 9.33 -19.67
N ALA A 89 -6.90 9.10 -18.72
CA ALA A 89 -6.86 7.95 -17.82
C ALA A 89 -7.20 6.64 -18.56
N GLU A 90 -8.23 6.65 -19.41
CA GLU A 90 -8.65 5.48 -20.20
C GLU A 90 -7.54 4.96 -21.12
N VAL A 91 -6.83 5.86 -21.80
CA VAL A 91 -5.68 5.51 -22.65
C VAL A 91 -4.60 4.79 -21.85
N LEU A 92 -4.27 5.27 -20.65
CA LEU A 92 -3.23 4.65 -19.82
C LEU A 92 -3.67 3.29 -19.26
N LEU A 93 -4.96 3.09 -19.00
CA LEU A 93 -5.52 1.83 -18.48
C LEU A 93 -5.66 0.74 -19.55
N ALA A 94 -5.88 1.14 -20.80
CA ALA A 94 -5.98 0.26 -21.96
C ALA A 94 -4.63 -0.26 -22.46
N ALA A 95 -3.51 0.30 -21.99
CA ALA A 95 -2.18 -0.20 -22.33
C ALA A 95 -1.99 -1.64 -21.77
N PRO A 96 -1.61 -2.62 -22.62
CA PRO A 96 -1.51 -4.01 -22.21
C PRO A 96 -0.37 -4.21 -21.18
N GLY A 97 -0.73 -4.67 -19.99
CA GLY A 97 0.20 -5.08 -18.93
C GLY A 97 -0.35 -6.28 -18.19
N THR A 98 0.38 -7.39 -18.20
CA THR A 98 0.19 -8.54 -17.30
C THR A 98 0.04 -8.06 -15.85
N LYS A 99 -0.93 -8.55 -15.09
CA LYS A 99 -1.02 -8.31 -13.63
C LYS A 99 0.28 -8.79 -12.98
N THR A 100 1.18 -7.89 -12.62
CA THR A 100 2.48 -8.18 -12.00
C THR A 100 2.60 -7.37 -10.74
N VAL A 101 2.52 -7.97 -9.55
CA VAL A 101 2.64 -7.20 -8.30
C VAL A 101 3.89 -6.33 -8.30
N ALA A 102 3.67 -5.12 -7.83
CA ALA A 102 4.35 -3.97 -8.32
C ALA A 102 5.20 -3.47 -7.14
N LEU A 103 6.45 -3.94 -7.08
CA LEU A 103 7.28 -3.91 -5.88
C LEU A 103 8.35 -2.80 -5.91
N ILE A 104 8.46 -2.05 -4.82
CA ILE A 104 9.65 -1.27 -4.48
C ILE A 104 10.71 -2.27 -3.98
N LYS A 105 11.70 -2.52 -4.83
CA LYS A 105 12.78 -3.47 -4.56
C LYS A 105 13.66 -3.03 -3.41
N ARG A 106 14.35 -3.99 -2.78
CA ARG A 106 15.30 -3.75 -1.69
C ARG A 106 16.29 -2.62 -1.97
N ALA A 107 16.84 -2.57 -3.18
CA ALA A 107 17.76 -1.51 -3.58
C ALA A 107 17.13 -0.11 -3.62
N GLN A 108 15.83 0.00 -3.94
CA GLN A 108 15.14 1.29 -4.09
C GLN A 108 14.83 1.96 -2.75
N TRP A 109 14.71 1.18 -1.66
CA TRP A 109 14.55 1.74 -0.30
C TRP A 109 15.86 1.73 0.51
N SER A 110 16.98 1.42 -0.14
CA SER A 110 18.32 1.34 0.46
C SER A 110 18.41 0.31 1.59
N ALA A 111 17.93 -0.91 1.33
CA ALA A 111 18.01 -2.02 2.26
C ALA A 111 19.44 -2.36 2.65
N ARG A 112 19.66 -2.62 3.94
CA ARG A 112 20.88 -3.28 4.40
C ARG A 112 20.93 -4.71 3.86
N ALA A 113 22.14 -5.20 3.63
CA ALA A 113 22.37 -6.61 3.31
C ALA A 113 21.90 -7.50 4.47
N PRO A 114 21.25 -8.64 4.18
CA PRO A 114 20.88 -9.60 5.21
C PRO A 114 22.12 -10.21 5.90
N ARG A 115 22.02 -10.43 7.20
CA ARG A 115 22.96 -11.29 7.97
C ARG A 115 22.51 -12.73 7.82
N THR A 116 22.94 -13.39 6.74
CA THR A 116 22.52 -14.75 6.37
C THR A 116 22.73 -15.79 7.47
N ALA A 117 23.75 -15.63 8.31
CA ALA A 117 24.00 -16.49 9.48
C ALA A 117 22.82 -16.51 10.49
N ASN A 118 21.98 -15.48 10.49
CA ASN A 118 20.81 -15.34 11.36
C ASN A 118 19.49 -15.56 10.60
N LEU A 119 19.55 -16.13 9.39
CA LEU A 119 18.37 -16.47 8.59
C LEU A 119 18.17 -17.98 8.52
N THR A 120 16.91 -18.38 8.47
CA THR A 120 16.54 -19.79 8.28
C THR A 120 15.98 -19.96 6.87
N PRO A 121 16.57 -20.83 6.03
CA PRO A 121 16.05 -21.09 4.68
C PRO A 121 14.60 -21.57 4.73
N LEU A 122 13.81 -21.21 3.72
CA LEU A 122 12.50 -21.82 3.51
C LEU A 122 12.69 -23.33 3.23
N LYS A 123 11.91 -24.16 3.92
CA LYS A 123 11.79 -25.59 3.63
C LYS A 123 10.37 -25.90 3.15
N GLY A 124 10.25 -26.45 1.95
CA GLY A 124 8.97 -26.77 1.34
C GLY A 124 8.33 -25.58 0.62
N GLN A 125 7.00 -25.55 0.57
CA GLN A 125 6.22 -24.51 -0.12
C GLN A 125 5.55 -23.59 0.89
N TRP A 126 5.29 -22.34 0.51
CA TRP A 126 4.48 -21.41 1.31
C TRP A 126 3.06 -21.95 1.46
N SER A 127 2.51 -21.93 2.68
CA SER A 127 1.22 -22.57 3.00
C SER A 127 0.21 -21.67 3.72
N ARG A 128 0.62 -20.45 4.08
CA ARG A 128 -0.20 -19.43 4.74
C ARG A 128 0.40 -18.03 4.60
N ILE A 129 -0.43 -17.03 4.83
CA ILE A 129 -0.05 -15.62 4.84
C ILE A 129 -0.55 -14.99 6.14
N THR A 130 0.29 -14.25 6.84
CA THR A 130 -0.10 -13.49 8.04
C THR A 130 0.04 -12.01 7.79
N VAL A 131 -1.02 -11.26 8.10
CA VAL A 131 -1.06 -9.82 7.92
C VAL A 131 -0.89 -9.11 9.26
N HIS A 132 -0.02 -8.10 9.25
CA HIS A 132 0.44 -7.32 10.39
C HIS A 132 0.17 -5.84 10.19
N HIS A 133 0.27 -5.08 11.28
CA HIS A 133 0.62 -3.67 11.25
C HIS A 133 2.00 -3.49 11.92
N SER A 134 2.73 -2.41 11.65
CA SER A 134 4.04 -2.20 12.31
C SER A 134 3.96 -1.44 13.64
N ALA A 135 2.77 -0.94 14.02
CA ALA A 135 2.49 -0.33 15.33
C ALA A 135 3.33 0.90 15.69
N GLU A 136 4.07 1.45 14.74
CA GLU A 136 4.85 2.66 14.91
C GLU A 136 3.95 3.88 15.03
N SER A 137 4.27 4.76 15.98
CA SER A 137 3.52 6.00 16.24
C SER A 137 3.90 7.14 15.28
N THR A 138 4.53 6.85 14.13
CA THR A 138 4.87 7.91 13.18
C THR A 138 3.61 8.56 12.62
N THR A 139 3.63 9.88 12.47
CA THR A 139 2.54 10.66 11.86
C THR A 139 2.14 10.05 10.52
N ASP A 140 0.94 9.50 10.43
CA ASP A 140 0.32 9.09 9.16
C ASP A 140 -0.47 10.28 8.59
N PRO A 141 -0.17 10.81 7.40
CA PRO A 141 -1.09 11.64 6.63
C PRO A 141 -1.71 10.91 5.41
N ARG A 142 -1.41 9.60 5.28
CA ARG A 142 -1.89 8.60 4.32
C ARG A 142 -1.11 8.41 3.00
N GLY A 143 0.15 8.84 2.89
CA GLY A 143 0.97 8.42 1.74
C GLY A 143 2.21 9.25 1.44
N GLY A 144 2.99 9.64 2.49
CA GLY A 144 4.20 10.47 2.36
C GLY A 144 5.15 10.06 1.22
N SER A 145 6.15 10.88 0.91
CA SER A 145 7.11 10.59 -0.17
C SER A 145 7.71 9.17 -0.08
N LEU A 146 8.19 8.65 -1.22
CA LEU A 146 8.82 7.32 -1.26
C LEU A 146 9.97 7.25 -0.25
N GLU A 147 10.68 8.35 -0.07
CA GLU A 147 11.78 8.44 0.87
C GLU A 147 11.33 8.39 2.34
N GLU A 148 10.21 9.02 2.70
CA GLU A 148 9.65 8.92 4.06
C GLU A 148 9.26 7.49 4.38
N SER A 149 8.52 6.81 3.50
CA SER A 149 8.16 5.41 3.72
C SER A 149 9.38 4.48 3.67
N SER A 150 10.35 4.74 2.79
CA SER A 150 11.63 4.02 2.79
C SER A 150 12.39 4.23 4.10
N GLY A 151 12.35 5.44 4.66
CA GLY A 151 12.89 5.76 5.98
C GLY A 151 12.24 4.97 7.11
N THR A 152 10.91 4.81 7.08
CA THR A 152 10.18 3.97 8.02
C THR A 152 10.56 2.50 7.86
N VAL A 153 10.59 1.97 6.63
CA VAL A 153 10.99 0.57 6.36
C VAL A 153 12.43 0.30 6.81
N ARG A 154 13.36 1.24 6.57
CA ARG A 154 14.74 1.16 7.08
C ARG A 154 14.80 1.20 8.61
N SER A 155 13.96 2.01 9.25
CA SER A 155 13.89 2.08 10.71
C SER A 155 13.39 0.75 11.31
N ILE A 156 12.38 0.14 10.68
CA ILE A 156 11.90 -1.20 11.05
C ILE A 156 12.99 -2.26 10.83
N GLN A 157 13.69 -2.24 9.68
CA GLN A 157 14.81 -3.15 9.42
C GLN A 157 15.91 -2.96 10.47
N LYS A 158 16.27 -1.71 10.78
CA LYS A 158 17.26 -1.37 11.78
C LYS A 158 16.88 -1.91 13.15
N PHE A 159 15.65 -1.66 13.59
CA PHE A 159 15.13 -2.17 14.85
C PHE A 159 15.26 -3.69 14.91
N HIS A 160 14.71 -4.41 13.93
CA HIS A 160 14.78 -5.89 13.92
C HIS A 160 16.21 -6.47 13.92
N MET A 161 17.17 -5.80 13.27
CA MET A 161 18.54 -6.31 13.15
C MET A 161 19.46 -5.87 14.29
N ASP A 162 19.29 -4.67 14.83
CA ASP A 162 20.20 -4.07 15.79
C ASP A 162 19.68 -4.19 17.23
N ASP A 163 18.38 -4.40 17.44
CA ASP A 163 17.81 -4.58 18.77
C ASP A 163 18.40 -5.85 19.42
N PRO A 164 18.97 -5.76 20.65
CA PRO A 164 19.62 -6.88 21.32
C PRO A 164 18.69 -8.06 21.64
N GLU A 165 17.38 -7.83 21.77
CA GLU A 165 16.40 -8.86 22.09
C GLU A 165 16.00 -9.66 20.84
N HIS A 166 16.14 -9.07 19.65
CA HIS A 166 15.74 -9.67 18.37
C HIS A 166 16.93 -10.22 17.59
N ARG A 167 17.91 -9.37 17.26
CA ARG A 167 19.12 -9.69 16.45
C ARG A 167 18.84 -10.47 15.16
N TRP A 168 17.72 -10.21 14.51
CA TRP A 168 17.30 -10.95 13.32
C TRP A 168 18.25 -10.74 12.14
N GLY A 169 18.26 -11.71 11.21
CA GLY A 169 19.09 -11.62 10.01
C GLY A 169 18.66 -10.54 9.02
N ASP A 170 17.42 -10.08 9.09
CA ASP A 170 16.85 -9.03 8.24
C ASP A 170 15.53 -8.55 8.85
N ILE A 171 14.86 -7.60 8.20
CA ILE A 171 13.46 -7.24 8.50
C ILE A 171 12.57 -8.51 8.59
N GLY A 172 11.64 -8.54 9.55
CA GLY A 172 10.87 -9.76 9.85
C GLY A 172 9.78 -10.13 8.83
N TYR A 173 9.31 -9.16 8.05
CA TYR A 173 8.22 -9.29 7.08
C TYR A 173 8.76 -9.47 5.67
N HIS A 174 8.07 -10.23 4.82
CA HIS A 174 8.44 -10.39 3.41
C HIS A 174 7.98 -9.22 2.56
N PHE A 175 6.85 -8.61 2.93
CA PHE A 175 6.32 -7.42 2.27
C PHE A 175 5.86 -6.39 3.29
N LEU A 176 6.01 -5.12 2.94
CA LEU A 176 5.44 -4.01 3.70
C LEU A 176 4.59 -3.15 2.76
N ILE A 177 3.52 -2.57 3.27
CA ILE A 177 2.60 -1.75 2.48
C ILE A 177 2.37 -0.44 3.23
N ASP A 178 2.70 0.69 2.60
CA ASP A 178 2.39 1.98 3.19
C ASP A 178 0.95 2.42 2.92
N SER A 179 0.53 3.50 3.58
CA SER A 179 -0.80 4.09 3.40
C SER A 179 -1.05 4.66 2.00
N GLY A 180 0.00 4.87 1.18
CA GLY A 180 -0.12 5.22 -0.24
C GLY A 180 -0.32 4.02 -1.17
N GLY A 181 -0.30 2.78 -0.64
CA GLY A 181 -0.41 1.55 -1.41
C GLY A 181 0.89 1.10 -2.09
N ARG A 182 2.05 1.66 -1.73
CA ARG A 182 3.35 1.16 -2.25
C ARG A 182 3.71 -0.11 -1.50
N ILE A 183 4.08 -1.15 -2.26
CA ILE A 183 4.48 -2.45 -1.71
C ILE A 183 6.00 -2.53 -1.73
N PHE A 184 6.61 -2.61 -0.55
CA PHE A 184 8.06 -2.78 -0.37
C PHE A 184 8.42 -4.25 -0.25
N GLU A 185 9.44 -4.66 -0.98
CA GLU A 185 10.10 -5.95 -0.80
C GLU A 185 10.90 -5.92 0.50
N GLY A 186 10.48 -6.72 1.47
CA GLY A 186 11.17 -6.93 2.74
C GLY A 186 12.12 -8.12 2.63
N ARG A 187 11.98 -9.07 3.56
CA ARG A 187 12.75 -10.31 3.58
C ARG A 187 12.49 -11.11 2.31
N GLU A 188 13.56 -11.58 1.68
CA GLU A 188 13.49 -12.42 0.49
C GLU A 188 12.73 -13.73 0.78
N LEU A 189 11.94 -14.19 -0.20
CA LEU A 189 11.09 -15.38 -0.08
C LEU A 189 11.86 -16.71 -0.03
N ASP A 190 13.19 -16.69 -0.21
CA ASP A 190 14.05 -17.85 0.01
C ASP A 190 14.29 -18.13 1.51
N TRP A 191 13.93 -17.17 2.36
CA TRP A 191 14.11 -17.25 3.81
C TRP A 191 12.78 -17.18 4.53
N GLN A 192 12.69 -17.89 5.66
CA GLN A 192 11.53 -17.81 6.54
C GLN A 192 11.43 -16.43 7.19
N GLY A 193 10.19 -15.98 7.41
CA GLY A 193 9.89 -14.76 8.16
C GLY A 193 10.33 -14.82 9.62
N ALA A 194 10.32 -13.66 10.28
CA ALA A 194 10.52 -13.54 11.72
C ALA A 194 9.39 -12.73 12.38
N HIS A 195 8.16 -12.83 11.87
CA HIS A 195 7.06 -11.92 12.20
C HIS A 195 5.99 -12.49 13.14
N ALA A 196 5.87 -13.81 13.26
CA ALA A 196 4.79 -14.46 14.04
C ALA A 196 5.28 -15.30 15.23
N GLY A 197 6.60 -15.38 15.43
CA GLY A 197 7.23 -16.15 16.51
C GLY A 197 7.24 -17.67 16.29
N GLY A 198 8.31 -18.34 16.76
CA GLY A 198 8.41 -19.80 16.81
C GLY A 198 7.98 -20.52 15.51
N SER A 199 7.18 -21.58 15.66
CA SER A 199 6.64 -22.38 14.54
C SER A 199 5.60 -21.64 13.69
N ASN A 200 5.10 -20.48 14.13
CA ASN A 200 4.19 -19.67 13.33
C ASN A 200 4.89 -19.02 12.13
N ASN A 201 6.22 -18.89 12.15
CA ASN A 201 6.97 -18.41 10.98
C ASN A 201 7.15 -19.48 9.88
N TYR A 202 6.91 -20.76 10.20
CA TYR A 202 7.16 -21.84 9.23
C TYR A 202 6.16 -21.75 8.08
N GLN A 203 6.71 -21.67 6.86
CA GLN A 203 5.94 -21.57 5.61
C GLN A 203 4.86 -20.47 5.64
N ASN A 204 5.13 -19.39 6.37
CA ASN A 204 4.21 -18.27 6.55
C ASN A 204 4.77 -16.97 5.94
N ILE A 205 4.05 -16.41 4.98
CA ILE A 205 4.43 -15.12 4.39
C ILE A 205 3.87 -13.99 5.26
N GLY A 206 4.75 -13.24 5.92
CA GLY A 206 4.38 -12.00 6.61
C GLY A 206 4.24 -10.80 5.68
N ILE A 207 3.09 -10.14 5.74
CA ILE A 207 2.81 -8.84 5.10
C ILE A 207 2.52 -7.83 6.21
N CYS A 208 3.14 -6.66 6.20
CA CYS A 208 2.96 -5.64 7.23
C CYS A 208 2.47 -4.32 6.66
N LEU A 209 1.32 -3.82 7.12
CA LEU A 209 0.87 -2.47 6.78
C LEU A 209 1.53 -1.46 7.73
N LEU A 210 2.11 -0.39 7.17
CA LEU A 210 2.77 0.64 7.96
C LEU A 210 1.76 1.43 8.79
N GLY A 211 2.11 1.68 10.05
CA GLY A 211 1.36 2.51 10.99
C GLY A 211 0.68 1.78 12.15
N ASP A 212 0.22 2.57 13.12
CA ASP A 212 -0.60 2.12 14.24
C ASP A 212 -2.08 1.97 13.83
N LEU A 213 -2.36 0.82 13.21
CA LEU A 213 -3.71 0.43 12.79
C LEU A 213 -4.68 0.05 13.93
N GLU A 214 -4.27 0.15 15.20
CA GLU A 214 -5.22 0.14 16.31
C GLU A 214 -5.96 1.47 16.44
N LYS A 215 -5.24 2.57 16.17
CA LYS A 215 -5.75 3.93 16.30
C LYS A 215 -6.42 4.44 15.03
N ARG A 216 -6.12 3.84 13.87
CA ARG A 216 -6.61 4.30 12.57
C ARG A 216 -6.85 3.13 11.61
N ALA A 217 -7.89 3.23 10.79
CA ALA A 217 -8.12 2.24 9.74
C ALA A 217 -7.05 2.34 8.62
N PRO A 218 -6.70 1.23 7.95
CA PRO A 218 -5.91 1.26 6.72
C PRO A 218 -6.56 2.16 5.66
N SER A 219 -5.75 2.82 4.83
CA SER A 219 -6.27 3.54 3.67
C SER A 219 -6.82 2.59 2.61
N GLU A 220 -7.71 3.08 1.75
CA GLU A 220 -8.22 2.31 0.61
C GLU A 220 -7.10 1.87 -0.35
N ALA A 221 -6.10 2.74 -0.57
CA ALA A 221 -4.95 2.43 -1.40
C ALA A 221 -4.13 1.26 -0.83
N ALA A 222 -3.91 1.22 0.49
CA ALA A 222 -3.24 0.11 1.16
C ALA A 222 -4.07 -1.18 1.09
N LEU A 223 -5.39 -1.12 1.31
CA LEU A 223 -6.28 -2.28 1.21
C LEU A 223 -6.34 -2.85 -0.20
N LYS A 224 -6.43 -2.00 -1.24
CA LYS A 224 -6.42 -2.43 -2.64
C LYS A 224 -5.10 -3.10 -3.01
N SER A 225 -3.97 -2.55 -2.53
CA SER A 225 -2.64 -3.12 -2.77
C SER A 225 -2.43 -4.43 -2.00
N LEU A 226 -2.95 -4.51 -0.78
CA LEU A 226 -3.00 -5.75 0.00
C LEU A 226 -3.80 -6.82 -0.73
N GLN A 227 -5.00 -6.51 -1.23
CA GLN A 227 -5.81 -7.47 -1.98
C GLN A 227 -5.07 -8.00 -3.22
N VAL A 228 -4.48 -7.11 -4.02
CA VAL A 228 -3.71 -7.49 -5.22
C VAL A 228 -2.52 -8.38 -4.85
N LEU A 229 -1.78 -8.04 -3.78
CA LEU A 229 -0.66 -8.84 -3.29
C LEU A 229 -1.11 -10.21 -2.77
N LEU A 230 -2.21 -10.26 -2.00
CA LEU A 230 -2.76 -11.52 -1.50
C LEU A 230 -3.20 -12.43 -2.65
N ASP A 231 -3.90 -11.90 -3.64
CA ASP A 231 -4.39 -12.68 -4.79
C ASP A 231 -3.22 -13.25 -5.62
N ASP A 232 -2.16 -12.46 -5.83
CA ASP A 232 -0.93 -12.91 -6.52
C ASP A 232 -0.20 -14.00 -5.73
N LEU A 233 0.10 -13.76 -4.45
CA LEU A 233 0.82 -14.72 -3.60
C LEU A 233 0.04 -16.02 -3.46
N ARG A 234 -1.29 -15.94 -3.27
CA ARG A 234 -2.16 -17.10 -3.20
C ARG A 234 -2.16 -17.89 -4.49
N THR A 235 -2.23 -17.21 -5.64
CA THR A 235 -2.20 -17.87 -6.94
C THR A 235 -0.83 -18.52 -7.18
N ARG A 236 0.25 -17.78 -6.96
CA ARG A 236 1.64 -18.21 -7.17
C ARG A 236 2.02 -19.41 -6.31
N PHE A 237 1.58 -19.42 -5.06
CA PHE A 237 1.96 -20.44 -4.09
C PHE A 237 0.83 -21.42 -3.73
N ARG A 238 -0.33 -21.33 -4.41
CA ARG A 238 -1.52 -22.16 -4.19
C ARG A 238 -2.01 -22.12 -2.73
N ILE A 239 -2.00 -20.94 -2.12
CA ILE A 239 -2.46 -20.73 -0.73
C ILE A 239 -3.98 -20.46 -0.75
N PRO A 240 -4.81 -21.25 -0.04
CA PRO A 240 -6.25 -21.02 0.01
C PRO A 240 -6.60 -19.80 0.88
N ALA A 241 -7.80 -19.22 0.66
CA ALA A 241 -8.22 -17.95 1.28
C ALA A 241 -8.24 -18.01 2.81
N ASP A 242 -8.71 -19.14 3.34
CA ASP A 242 -8.83 -19.44 4.76
C ASP A 242 -7.47 -19.51 5.48
N ARG A 243 -6.36 -19.64 4.74
CA ARG A 243 -4.98 -19.60 5.23
C ARG A 243 -4.35 -18.21 5.19
N VAL A 244 -5.15 -17.17 4.93
CA VAL A 244 -4.79 -15.76 5.17
C VAL A 244 -5.35 -15.34 6.52
N ALA A 245 -4.51 -14.92 7.46
CA ALA A 245 -4.93 -14.61 8.82
C ALA A 245 -4.30 -13.33 9.37
N PRO A 246 -4.99 -12.60 10.27
CA PRO A 246 -4.36 -11.56 11.08
C PRO A 246 -3.38 -12.17 12.09
N HIS A 247 -2.36 -11.41 12.51
CA HIS A 247 -1.42 -11.86 13.53
C HIS A 247 -2.09 -12.29 14.85
N SER A 248 -3.19 -11.64 15.24
CA SER A 248 -3.98 -11.98 16.42
C SER A 248 -4.54 -13.41 16.45
N GLU A 249 -4.55 -14.14 15.32
CA GLU A 249 -4.92 -15.56 15.31
C GLU A 249 -3.79 -16.48 15.80
N TYR A 250 -2.53 -16.00 15.84
CA TYR A 250 -1.36 -16.80 16.19
C TYR A 250 -0.67 -16.39 17.49
N ALA A 251 -0.97 -15.20 18.01
CA ALA A 251 -0.35 -14.66 19.20
C ALA A 251 -1.34 -13.79 19.99
N THR A 252 -1.09 -13.64 21.30
CA THR A 252 -1.81 -12.69 22.16
C THR A 252 -1.35 -11.27 21.83
N THR A 253 -1.91 -10.69 20.77
CA THR A 253 -1.57 -9.37 20.26
C THR A 253 -2.80 -8.65 19.71
N ARG A 254 -2.76 -7.32 19.66
CA ARG A 254 -3.78 -6.50 19.01
C ARG A 254 -3.47 -6.24 17.53
N CYS A 255 -2.31 -6.67 17.06
CA CYS A 255 -1.93 -6.66 15.65
C CYS A 255 -2.88 -7.56 14.83
N PRO A 256 -3.39 -7.11 13.66
CA PRO A 256 -3.03 -5.91 12.92
C PRO A 256 -4.01 -4.73 13.10
N GLY A 257 -4.71 -4.66 14.24
CA GLY A 257 -5.74 -3.68 14.52
C GLY A 257 -7.15 -4.12 14.08
N PRO A 258 -8.21 -3.52 14.66
CA PRO A 258 -9.57 -4.02 14.51
C PRO A 258 -10.13 -3.86 13.09
N ALA A 259 -9.86 -2.72 12.44
CA ALA A 259 -10.37 -2.44 11.08
C ALA A 259 -9.78 -3.39 10.03
N LEU A 260 -8.46 -3.62 10.09
CA LEU A 260 -7.78 -4.55 9.19
C LEU A 260 -8.17 -6.01 9.48
N THR A 261 -8.32 -6.38 10.75
CA THR A 261 -8.86 -7.70 11.13
C THR A 261 -10.25 -7.94 10.54
N ALA A 262 -11.15 -6.95 10.62
CA ALA A 262 -12.49 -7.04 10.04
C ALA A 262 -12.45 -7.13 8.51
N TRP A 263 -11.53 -6.42 7.86
CA TRP A 263 -11.34 -6.51 6.41
C TRP A 263 -10.88 -7.91 5.98
N LEU A 264 -9.90 -8.50 6.68
CA LEU A 264 -9.38 -9.84 6.38
C LEU A 264 -10.45 -10.93 6.51
N ARG A 265 -11.40 -10.78 7.43
CA ARG A 265 -12.55 -11.70 7.53
C ARG A 265 -13.47 -11.65 6.32
N LYS A 266 -13.61 -10.48 5.69
CA LYS A 266 -14.42 -10.28 4.47
C LYS A 266 -13.69 -10.69 3.19
N TYR A 267 -12.36 -10.68 3.21
CA TYR A 267 -11.52 -11.08 2.09
C TYR A 267 -11.57 -12.60 1.81
N LYS A 268 -11.78 -13.41 2.85
CA LYS A 268 -11.93 -14.86 2.77
C LYS A 268 -13.19 -15.25 1.98
#